data_AF-A0A954QAK8-F1
#
_entry.id   AF-A0A954QAK8-F1
#
_cell.length_a   1.000
_cell.length_b   1.000
_cell.length_c   1.000
_cell.angle_alpha   90.00
_cell.angle_beta   90.00
_cell.angle_gamma   90.00
#
_symmetry.space_group_name_H-M   'P 1'
#
loop_
_entity.id
_entity.type
_entity.pdbx_description
1 polymer ?
#
loop_
_entity_poly.entity_id
_entity_poly.type
_entity_poly.pdbx_seq_one_letter_code
_entity_poly.pdbx_strand_id
1 'polypeptide(L)'
;MTQGLERTQRSTVALLFLYGFGNAAAYVLARTIADSAFLSHIGPEQLPKMYVVSAGVVALASVAFSRLSRRTAPHRAVIWTLVVFSATSALLPELMHRFASSLTAFAVVYLLTQIRGTLGTIHYATLLNEHFSREGPERVVGLAGAGATLAGFTMGMGIGAIPNDIDVASLMYLAALIDLLTIIPVARLAHARPESIEDTADASSDEFTPHVEQEGPIRNALHNSYVRGIACVVMAGVVVGTLVEFQWKSSVADLLDRDEAKLAEYFGFFYGFVYLATGTLQLFVTGRLLARRSVLAGLVAFPAALLITGTGILVASVERILLWPVTLAKGCDIFKRSMNDPSIQILYGPLESGPRRQSITFVAGIAKPLAEAVAAVALLGLSRWVTVRQLSVLVIVLVFVWLVTSYRVWERFTVLIRRNTDSG
;
A
#
# COMPACT_ATOMS: atom_id res chain seq x y z
N MET A 1 -33.85 22.11 3.71
CA MET A 1 -33.16 21.08 4.52
C MET A 1 -32.26 20.16 3.66
N THR A 2 -32.75 19.65 2.53
CA THR A 2 -31.99 18.82 1.56
C THR A 2 -30.78 19.52 0.92
N GLN A 3 -30.89 20.80 0.54
CA GLN A 3 -29.76 21.57 -0.03
C GLN A 3 -28.61 21.83 0.96
N GLY A 4 -28.90 21.88 2.27
CA GLY A 4 -27.87 22.06 3.31
C GLY A 4 -27.04 20.80 3.50
N LEU A 5 -27.70 19.65 3.53
CA LEU A 5 -27.05 18.33 3.64
C LEU A 5 -26.14 18.05 2.43
N GLU A 6 -26.57 18.38 1.21
CA GLU A 6 -25.73 18.23 0.01
C GLU A 6 -24.48 19.14 0.03
N ARG A 7 -24.58 20.37 0.53
CA ARG A 7 -23.43 21.29 0.64
C ARG A 7 -22.40 20.81 1.66
N THR A 8 -22.85 20.37 2.83
CA THR A 8 -21.97 19.80 3.86
C THR A 8 -21.25 18.55 3.34
N GLN A 9 -21.99 17.65 2.68
CA GLN A 9 -21.40 16.44 2.10
C GLN A 9 -20.33 16.77 1.04
N ARG A 10 -20.58 17.73 0.14
CA ARG A 10 -19.58 18.17 -0.86
C ARG A 10 -18.32 18.75 -0.21
N SER A 11 -18.48 19.54 0.85
CA SER A 11 -17.36 20.11 1.61
C SER A 11 -16.51 19.01 2.24
N THR A 12 -17.14 18.02 2.90
CA THR A 12 -16.46 16.86 3.48
C THR A 12 -15.68 16.06 2.43
N VAL A 13 -16.28 15.79 1.26
CA VAL A 13 -15.58 15.10 0.18
C VAL A 13 -14.36 15.88 -0.31
N ALA A 14 -14.49 17.20 -0.47
CA ALA A 14 -13.36 18.05 -0.88
C ALA A 14 -12.24 18.07 0.16
N LEU A 15 -12.56 18.10 1.46
CA LEU A 15 -11.56 18.03 2.53
C LEU A 15 -10.85 16.67 2.57
N LEU A 16 -11.59 15.57 2.40
CA LEU A 16 -11.02 14.23 2.29
C LEU A 16 -10.16 14.06 1.03
N PHE A 17 -10.55 14.68 -0.08
CA PHE A 17 -9.74 14.75 -1.29
C PHE A 17 -8.42 15.48 -1.05
N LEU A 18 -8.47 16.67 -0.43
CA LEU A 18 -7.28 17.46 -0.12
C LEU A 18 -6.36 16.74 0.86
N TYR A 19 -6.93 16.08 1.87
CA TYR A 19 -6.19 15.22 2.78
C TYR A 19 -5.50 14.06 2.04
N GLY A 20 -6.27 13.32 1.21
CA GLY A 20 -5.75 12.21 0.42
C GLY A 20 -4.65 12.65 -0.55
N PHE A 21 -4.81 13.82 -1.17
CA PHE A 21 -3.79 14.45 -2.02
C PHE A 21 -2.52 14.74 -1.23
N GLY A 22 -2.62 15.50 -0.12
CA GLY A 22 -1.45 15.89 0.66
C GLY A 22 -0.69 14.69 1.24
N ASN A 23 -1.41 13.74 1.84
CA ASN A 23 -0.83 12.53 2.41
C ASN A 23 -0.13 11.66 1.34
N ALA A 24 -0.76 11.46 0.17
CA ALA A 24 -0.13 10.70 -0.91
C ALA A 24 1.04 11.46 -1.55
N ALA A 25 0.95 12.78 -1.68
CA ALA A 25 2.01 13.61 -2.24
C ALA A 25 3.29 13.54 -1.39
N ALA A 26 3.16 13.74 -0.07
CA ALA A 26 4.28 13.60 0.85
C ALA A 26 4.86 12.18 0.86
N TYR A 27 4.00 11.15 0.78
CA TYR A 27 4.45 9.75 0.66
C TYR A 27 5.24 9.48 -0.62
N VAL A 28 4.77 9.95 -1.78
CA VAL A 28 5.46 9.71 -3.06
C VAL A 28 6.79 10.45 -3.11
N LEU A 29 6.87 11.69 -2.62
CA LEU A 29 8.13 12.41 -2.45
C LEU A 29 9.10 11.62 -1.56
N ALA A 30 8.67 11.28 -0.34
CA ALA A 30 9.51 10.55 0.60
C ALA A 30 9.94 9.18 0.04
N ARG A 31 9.06 8.50 -0.70
CA ARG A 31 9.36 7.20 -1.32
C ARG A 31 10.40 7.29 -2.41
N THR A 32 10.26 8.24 -3.33
CA THR A 32 11.23 8.44 -4.41
C THR A 32 12.61 8.77 -3.83
N ILE A 33 12.67 9.70 -2.86
CA ILE A 33 13.92 10.09 -2.20
C ILE A 33 14.51 8.91 -1.41
N ALA A 34 13.70 8.17 -0.66
CA ALA A 34 14.16 7.02 0.11
C ALA A 34 14.75 5.93 -0.78
N ASP A 35 14.08 5.59 -1.89
CA ASP A 35 14.53 4.54 -2.79
C ASP A 35 15.78 4.97 -3.56
N SER A 36 15.84 6.20 -4.07
CA SER A 36 17.02 6.71 -4.78
C SER A 36 18.23 6.82 -3.85
N ALA A 37 18.08 7.48 -2.70
CA ALA A 37 19.18 7.75 -1.77
C ALA A 37 19.68 6.47 -1.08
N PHE A 38 18.78 5.54 -0.74
CA PHE A 38 19.19 4.26 -0.18
C PHE A 38 19.97 3.42 -1.19
N LEU A 39 19.51 3.35 -2.44
CA LEU A 39 20.18 2.56 -3.48
C LEU A 39 21.50 3.17 -3.93
N SER A 40 21.61 4.50 -3.97
CA SER A 40 22.84 5.21 -4.33
C SER A 40 23.94 5.04 -3.27
N HIS A 41 23.61 5.26 -1.99
CA HIS A 41 24.61 5.31 -0.92
C HIS A 41 24.85 3.97 -0.23
N ILE A 42 23.83 3.12 -0.10
CA ILE A 42 23.90 1.87 0.68
C ILE A 42 23.98 0.64 -0.23
N GLY A 43 23.27 0.68 -1.36
CA GLY A 43 23.23 -0.41 -2.33
C GLY A 43 22.09 -1.42 -2.11
N PRO A 44 21.69 -2.13 -3.18
CA PRO A 44 20.58 -3.08 -3.17
C PRO A 44 20.82 -4.29 -2.26
N GLU A 45 22.07 -4.61 -1.93
CA GLU A 45 22.43 -5.79 -1.11
C GLU A 45 21.88 -5.70 0.32
N GLN A 46 21.60 -4.48 0.81
CA GLN A 46 21.04 -4.26 2.14
C GLN A 46 19.51 -4.16 2.14
N LEU A 47 18.83 -4.13 0.97
CA LEU A 47 17.37 -4.07 0.89
C LEU A 47 16.68 -5.18 1.69
N PRO A 48 17.11 -6.46 1.63
CA PRO A 48 16.43 -7.51 2.39
C PRO A 48 16.50 -7.28 3.90
N LYS A 49 17.58 -6.69 4.41
CA LYS A 49 17.68 -6.31 5.83
C LYS A 49 16.68 -5.21 6.15
N MET A 50 16.58 -4.21 5.28
CA MET A 50 15.62 -3.13 5.46
C MET A 50 14.18 -3.60 5.39
N TYR A 51 13.85 -4.60 4.57
CA TYR A 51 12.51 -5.21 4.59
C TYR A 51 12.18 -5.82 5.95
N VAL A 52 13.10 -6.61 6.53
CA VAL A 52 12.90 -7.19 7.87
C VAL A 52 12.74 -6.10 8.94
N VAL A 53 13.64 -5.10 8.95
CA VAL A 53 13.59 -4.01 9.94
C VAL A 53 12.30 -3.20 9.76
N SER A 54 11.90 -2.91 8.52
CA SER A 54 10.67 -2.16 8.23
C SER A 54 9.42 -2.88 8.71
N ALA A 55 9.32 -4.20 8.56
CA ALA A 55 8.17 -4.97 9.04
C ALA A 55 7.97 -4.80 10.56
N GLY A 56 9.05 -4.91 11.34
CA GLY A 56 9.01 -4.72 12.79
C GLY A 56 8.69 -3.28 13.20
N VAL A 57 9.34 -2.30 12.57
CA VAL A 57 9.14 -0.87 12.87
C VAL A 57 7.74 -0.40 12.49
N VAL A 58 7.22 -0.80 11.33
CA VAL A 58 5.86 -0.47 10.88
C VAL A 58 4.81 -1.11 11.79
N ALA A 59 5.01 -2.36 12.23
CA ALA A 59 4.13 -3.00 13.19
C ALA A 59 4.10 -2.22 14.52
N LEU A 60 5.27 -1.83 15.04
CA LEU A 60 5.38 -1.03 16.25
C LEU A 60 4.70 0.33 16.11
N ALA A 61 4.91 1.02 14.98
CA ALA A 61 4.30 2.31 14.68
C ALA A 61 2.77 2.19 14.58
N SER A 62 2.26 1.13 13.96
CA SER A 62 0.82 0.87 13.85
C SER A 62 0.18 0.64 15.22
N VAL A 63 0.84 -0.12 16.10
CA VAL A 63 0.39 -0.33 17.48
C VAL A 63 0.43 0.98 18.29
N ALA A 64 1.51 1.77 18.14
CA ALA A 64 1.63 3.07 18.80
C ALA A 64 0.51 4.02 18.36
N PHE A 65 0.24 4.10 17.06
CA PHE A 65 -0.87 4.89 16.51
C PHE A 65 -2.22 4.40 17.03
N SER A 66 -2.47 3.09 17.06
CA SER A 66 -3.72 2.50 17.59
C SER A 66 -3.94 2.86 19.06
N ARG A 67 -2.88 2.83 19.89
CA ARG A 67 -2.96 3.27 21.29
C ARG A 67 -3.24 4.76 21.42
N LEU A 68 -2.64 5.58 20.56
CA LEU A 68 -2.87 7.03 20.55
C LEU A 68 -4.30 7.38 20.14
N SER A 69 -4.81 6.74 19.09
CA SER A 69 -6.17 6.94 18.56
C SER A 69 -7.27 6.42 19.49
N ARG A 70 -6.96 5.49 20.41
CA ARG A 70 -7.86 5.10 21.50
C ARG A 70 -7.93 6.11 22.64
N ARG A 71 -6.86 6.88 22.87
CA ARG A 71 -6.73 7.83 23.99
C ARG A 71 -7.09 9.26 23.62
N THR A 72 -7.21 9.56 22.33
CA THR A 72 -7.43 10.92 21.82
C THR A 72 -8.44 10.89 20.68
N ALA A 73 -9.11 12.02 20.41
CA ALA A 73 -9.97 12.12 19.25
C ALA A 73 -9.18 11.79 17.96
N PRO A 74 -9.68 10.93 17.05
CA PRO A 74 -8.84 10.41 15.97
C PRO A 74 -8.28 11.48 15.02
N HIS A 75 -9.01 12.57 14.77
CA HIS A 75 -8.47 13.73 14.03
C HIS A 75 -7.23 14.34 14.72
N ARG A 76 -7.17 14.39 16.06
CA ARG A 76 -6.00 14.88 16.79
C ARG A 76 -4.83 13.92 16.60
N ALA A 77 -5.05 12.61 16.69
CA ALA A 77 -4.01 11.61 16.45
C ALA A 77 -3.41 11.75 15.04
N VAL A 78 -4.24 11.99 14.03
CA VAL A 78 -3.77 12.25 12.65
C VAL A 78 -2.95 13.54 12.59
N ILE A 79 -3.43 14.64 13.17
CA ILE A 79 -2.69 15.93 13.20
C ILE A 79 -1.33 15.77 13.89
N TRP A 80 -1.27 15.13 15.06
CA TRP A 80 -0.01 14.88 15.77
C TRP A 80 0.97 14.08 14.90
N THR A 81 0.47 13.07 14.19
CA THR A 81 1.30 12.26 13.30
C THR A 81 1.82 13.07 12.12
N LEU A 82 1.00 13.94 11.52
CA LEU A 82 1.42 14.85 10.45
C LEU A 82 2.47 15.87 10.93
N VAL A 83 2.34 16.39 12.15
CA VAL A 83 3.35 17.29 12.74
C VAL A 83 4.69 16.55 12.92
N VAL A 84 4.66 15.31 13.44
CA VAL A 84 5.87 14.49 13.58
C VAL A 84 6.48 14.17 12.22
N PHE A 85 5.68 13.83 11.21
CA PHE A 85 6.14 13.61 9.84
C PHE A 85 6.75 14.86 9.21
N SER A 86 6.12 16.02 9.38
CA SER A 86 6.65 17.29 8.89
C SER A 86 7.99 17.63 9.55
N ALA A 87 8.07 17.55 10.88
CA ALA A 87 9.29 17.83 11.62
C ALA A 87 10.44 16.86 11.25
N THR A 88 10.15 15.56 11.18
CA THR A 88 11.15 14.55 10.80
C THR A 88 11.63 14.74 9.35
N SER A 89 10.72 15.02 8.42
CA SER A 89 11.10 15.34 7.03
C SER A 89 11.94 16.60 6.89
N ALA A 90 11.69 17.64 7.70
CA ALA A 90 12.52 18.84 7.67
C ALA A 90 13.95 18.60 8.21
N LEU A 91 14.13 17.64 9.13
CA LEU A 91 15.43 17.32 9.72
C LEU A 91 16.28 16.35 8.87
N LEU A 92 15.62 15.52 8.05
CA LEU A 92 16.29 14.45 7.30
C LEU A 92 17.35 14.91 6.28
N PRO A 93 17.13 15.98 5.48
CA PRO A 93 18.15 16.44 4.54
C PRO A 93 19.47 16.77 5.25
N GLU A 94 19.39 17.48 6.37
CA GLU A 94 20.58 17.84 7.14
C GLU A 94 21.26 16.60 7.75
N LEU A 95 20.49 15.62 8.21
CA LEU A 95 21.04 14.35 8.69
C LEU A 95 21.75 13.57 7.58
N MET A 96 21.18 13.53 6.38
CA MET A 96 21.77 12.86 5.21
C MET A 96 23.08 13.53 4.80
N HIS A 97 23.14 14.87 4.77
CA HIS A 97 24.36 15.61 4.46
C HIS A 97 25.45 15.43 5.53
N ARG A 98 25.07 15.50 6.82
CA ARG A 98 26.03 15.36 7.93
C ARG A 98 26.59 13.94 8.06
N PHE A 99 25.81 12.93 7.67
CA PHE A 99 26.16 11.51 7.81
C PHE A 99 26.03 10.76 6.48
N ALA A 100 26.61 11.32 5.41
CA ALA A 100 26.49 10.81 4.04
C ALA A 100 26.98 9.36 3.83
N SER A 101 27.80 8.82 4.72
CA SER A 101 28.27 7.42 4.68
C SER A 101 27.58 6.50 5.69
N SER A 102 26.65 7.01 6.50
CA SER A 102 26.02 6.24 7.58
C SER A 102 24.78 5.50 7.10
N LEU A 103 24.81 4.16 7.20
CA LEU A 103 23.64 3.31 7.00
C LEU A 103 22.43 3.80 7.79
N THR A 104 22.63 4.30 9.00
CA THR A 104 21.57 4.75 9.88
C THR A 104 20.80 5.93 9.30
N ALA A 105 21.46 6.90 8.65
CA ALA A 105 20.80 8.09 8.12
C ALA A 105 19.80 7.72 7.01
N PHE A 106 20.24 6.94 6.02
CA PHE A 106 19.38 6.47 4.92
C PHE A 106 18.35 5.44 5.38
N ALA A 107 18.68 4.61 6.38
CA ALA A 107 17.71 3.70 6.99
C ALA A 107 16.55 4.46 7.64
N VAL A 108 16.80 5.60 8.30
CA VAL A 108 15.72 6.41 8.89
C VAL A 108 14.80 6.98 7.81
N VAL A 109 15.35 7.50 6.70
CA VAL A 109 14.55 7.99 5.55
C VAL A 109 13.68 6.86 4.99
N TYR A 110 14.28 5.70 4.78
CA TYR A 110 13.58 4.51 4.27
C TYR A 110 12.46 4.06 5.20
N LEU A 111 12.73 3.96 6.51
CA LEU A 111 11.74 3.56 7.50
C LEU A 111 10.61 4.59 7.63
N LEU A 112 10.92 5.88 7.59
CA LEU A 112 9.93 6.95 7.62
C LEU A 112 8.94 6.82 6.46
N THR A 113 9.43 6.51 5.26
CA THR A 113 8.59 6.23 4.09
C THR A 113 7.67 5.03 4.30
N GLN A 114 8.17 3.93 4.87
CA GLN A 114 7.36 2.75 5.14
C GLN A 114 6.26 3.05 6.17
N ILE A 115 6.60 3.76 7.24
CA ILE A 115 5.64 4.21 8.26
C ILE A 115 4.58 5.13 7.62
N ARG A 116 4.99 6.08 6.77
CA ARG A 116 4.07 6.98 6.04
C ARG A 116 3.06 6.22 5.18
N GLY A 117 3.51 5.22 4.43
CA GLY A 117 2.63 4.42 3.57
C GLY A 117 1.55 3.69 4.37
N THR A 118 1.94 3.03 5.46
CA THR A 118 1.03 2.27 6.30
C THR A 118 0.10 3.17 7.10
N LEU A 119 0.65 4.15 7.84
CA LEU A 119 -0.17 5.07 8.64
C LEU A 119 -1.06 5.94 7.76
N GLY A 120 -0.62 6.36 6.57
CA GLY A 120 -1.46 7.12 5.65
C GLY A 120 -2.73 6.38 5.23
N THR A 121 -2.64 5.06 5.00
CA THR A 121 -3.82 4.23 4.71
C THR A 121 -4.75 4.14 5.92
N ILE A 122 -4.19 3.98 7.12
CA ILE A 122 -4.96 3.94 8.38
C ILE A 122 -5.65 5.28 8.63
N HIS A 123 -4.93 6.40 8.52
CA HIS A 123 -5.46 7.75 8.70
C HIS A 123 -6.62 8.03 7.76
N TYR A 124 -6.48 7.69 6.47
CA TYR A 124 -7.53 7.89 5.49
C TYR A 124 -8.81 7.11 5.85
N ALA A 125 -8.66 5.82 6.20
CA ALA A 125 -9.78 4.99 6.63
C ALA A 125 -10.45 5.55 7.90
N THR A 126 -9.65 5.97 8.89
CA THR A 126 -10.15 6.58 10.13
C THR A 126 -10.95 7.86 9.85
N LEU A 127 -10.41 8.80 9.07
CA LEU A 127 -11.10 10.06 8.77
C LEU A 127 -12.37 9.85 7.94
N LEU A 128 -12.36 8.87 7.04
CA LEU A 128 -13.53 8.50 6.24
C LEU A 128 -14.65 7.93 7.14
N ASN A 129 -14.32 6.98 8.02
CA ASN A 129 -15.29 6.34 8.91
C ASN A 129 -15.88 7.29 9.95
N GLU A 130 -15.12 8.30 10.39
CA GLU A 130 -15.63 9.35 11.28
C GLU A 130 -16.78 10.18 10.67
N HIS A 131 -16.83 10.30 9.34
CA HIS A 131 -17.81 11.15 8.65
C HIS A 131 -18.87 10.34 7.91
N PHE A 132 -18.62 9.05 7.69
CA PHE A 132 -19.54 8.14 7.00
C PHE A 132 -19.63 6.82 7.81
N SER A 133 -20.71 6.66 8.59
CA SER A 133 -20.91 5.56 9.55
C SER A 133 -21.01 4.15 8.95
N ARG A 134 -21.06 4.04 7.62
CA ARG A 134 -20.89 2.84 6.81
C ARG A 134 -20.25 3.32 5.53
N GLU A 135 -19.16 2.66 5.08
CA GLU A 135 -18.44 2.92 3.83
C GLU A 135 -19.21 3.92 2.95
N GLY A 136 -18.81 5.20 3.00
CA GLY A 136 -19.60 6.27 2.38
C GLY A 136 -19.96 5.90 0.94
N PRO A 137 -21.04 6.47 0.35
CA PRO A 137 -21.51 6.07 -0.98
C PRO A 137 -20.33 5.92 -1.93
N GLU A 138 -20.24 4.85 -2.73
CA GLU A 138 -19.04 4.51 -3.52
C GLU A 138 -18.46 5.71 -4.30
N ARG A 139 -19.32 6.64 -4.72
CA ARG A 139 -18.97 7.92 -5.36
C ARG A 139 -18.14 8.85 -4.47
N VAL A 140 -18.45 8.94 -3.18
CA VAL A 140 -17.71 9.72 -2.17
C VAL A 140 -16.32 9.15 -1.96
N VAL A 141 -16.21 7.82 -1.77
CA VAL A 141 -14.92 7.15 -1.57
C VAL A 141 -14.07 7.23 -2.84
N GLY A 142 -14.67 7.04 -4.02
CA GLY A 142 -13.98 7.19 -5.30
C GLY A 142 -13.50 8.62 -5.55
N LEU A 143 -14.36 9.62 -5.34
CA LEU A 143 -13.98 11.02 -5.56
C LEU A 143 -12.95 11.48 -4.53
N ALA A 144 -13.12 11.17 -3.24
CA ALA A 144 -12.14 11.50 -2.22
C ALA A 144 -10.80 10.76 -2.43
N GLY A 145 -10.84 9.52 -2.92
CA GLY A 145 -9.65 8.72 -3.23
C GLY A 145 -8.89 9.22 -4.45
N ALA A 146 -9.56 9.92 -5.38
CA ALA A 146 -8.93 10.49 -6.57
C ALA A 146 -7.84 11.53 -6.23
N GLY A 147 -7.90 12.15 -5.04
CA GLY A 147 -6.86 13.05 -4.56
C GLY A 147 -5.50 12.35 -4.44
N ALA A 148 -5.48 11.12 -3.92
CA ALA A 148 -4.26 10.33 -3.80
C ALA A 148 -3.67 9.94 -5.16
N THR A 149 -4.53 9.57 -6.11
CA THR A 149 -4.12 9.28 -7.49
C THR A 149 -3.51 10.50 -8.16
N LEU A 150 -4.17 11.65 -8.06
CA LEU A 150 -3.69 12.90 -8.66
C LEU A 150 -2.36 13.32 -8.05
N ALA A 151 -2.24 13.24 -6.72
CA ALA A 151 -0.99 13.53 -6.01
C ALA A 151 0.15 12.63 -6.44
N GLY A 152 -0.08 11.32 -6.56
CA GLY A 152 0.97 10.40 -6.98
C GLY A 152 1.43 10.66 -8.42
N PHE A 153 0.51 11.00 -9.33
CA PHE A 153 0.86 11.43 -10.67
C PHE A 153 1.65 12.74 -10.67
N THR A 154 1.14 13.79 -10.03
CA THR A 154 1.77 15.13 -10.07
C THR A 154 3.13 15.15 -9.37
N MET A 155 3.26 14.53 -8.20
CA MET A 155 4.55 14.46 -7.49
C MET A 155 5.54 13.53 -8.18
N GLY A 156 5.08 12.37 -8.67
CA GLY A 156 5.95 11.43 -9.38
C GLY A 156 6.52 12.06 -10.66
N MET A 157 5.66 12.58 -11.54
CA MET A 157 6.09 13.29 -12.74
C MET A 157 6.90 14.54 -12.41
N GLY A 158 6.54 15.25 -11.34
CA GLY A 158 7.26 16.43 -10.86
C GLY A 158 8.71 16.11 -10.52
N ILE A 159 8.95 15.08 -9.69
CA ILE A 159 10.31 14.65 -9.33
C ILE A 159 11.05 14.11 -10.56
N GLY A 160 10.38 13.34 -11.41
CA GLY A 160 10.96 12.83 -12.66
C GLY A 160 11.45 13.94 -13.60
N ALA A 161 10.78 15.09 -13.61
CA ALA A 161 11.12 16.21 -14.47
C ALA A 161 12.11 17.21 -13.83
N ILE A 162 12.56 16.98 -12.59
CA ILE A 162 13.51 17.85 -11.92
C ILE A 162 14.90 17.69 -12.58
N PRO A 163 15.61 18.80 -12.90
CA PRO A 163 16.97 18.72 -13.40
C PRO A 163 17.90 17.98 -12.44
N ASN A 164 18.81 17.18 -12.99
CA ASN A 164 19.75 16.35 -12.21
C ASN A 164 20.74 17.13 -11.32
N ASP A 165 20.79 18.45 -11.46
CA ASP A 165 21.63 19.33 -10.65
C ASP A 165 20.99 19.71 -9.30
N ILE A 166 19.69 19.41 -9.12
CA ILE A 166 19.00 19.66 -7.86
C ILE A 166 19.26 18.51 -6.90
N ASP A 167 19.70 18.85 -5.68
CA ASP A 167 19.85 17.88 -4.61
C ASP A 167 18.51 17.22 -4.26
N VAL A 168 18.46 15.89 -4.45
CA VAL A 168 17.26 15.07 -4.22
C VAL A 168 16.86 15.10 -2.74
N ALA A 169 17.82 15.18 -1.82
CA ALA A 169 17.52 15.24 -0.38
C ALA A 169 16.71 16.49 -0.02
N SER A 170 17.01 17.63 -0.65
CA SER A 170 16.27 18.90 -0.44
C SER A 170 14.76 18.80 -0.72
N LEU A 171 14.31 17.86 -1.56
CA LEU A 171 12.88 17.65 -1.83
C LEU A 171 12.10 17.15 -0.61
N MET A 172 12.79 16.68 0.44
CA MET A 172 12.15 16.34 1.70
C MET A 172 11.58 17.58 2.42
N TYR A 173 12.12 18.78 2.17
CA TYR A 173 11.54 20.03 2.65
C TYR A 173 10.15 20.29 2.04
N LEU A 174 9.97 19.94 0.76
CA LEU A 174 8.67 20.01 0.10
C LEU A 174 7.68 19.00 0.73
N ALA A 175 8.13 17.78 1.03
CA ALA A 175 7.29 16.81 1.76
C ALA A 175 6.88 17.34 3.14
N ALA A 176 7.80 17.96 3.88
CA ALA A 176 7.51 18.59 5.17
C ALA A 176 6.47 19.71 5.07
N LEU A 177 6.59 20.57 4.04
CA LEU A 177 5.62 21.63 3.78
C LEU A 177 4.24 21.06 3.44
N ILE A 178 4.18 20.03 2.60
CA ILE A 178 2.92 19.37 2.22
C ILE A 178 2.23 18.77 3.44
N ASP A 179 2.96 18.09 4.33
CA ASP A 179 2.37 17.56 5.58
C ASP A 179 1.80 18.68 6.46
N LEU A 180 2.49 19.80 6.58
CA LEU A 180 2.01 20.97 7.34
C LEU A 180 0.73 21.54 6.75
N LEU A 181 0.67 21.69 5.42
CA LEU A 181 -0.53 22.14 4.71
C LEU A 181 -1.68 21.14 4.82
N THR A 182 -1.38 19.85 4.91
CA THR A 182 -2.35 18.75 5.07
C THR A 182 -3.06 18.78 6.43
N ILE A 183 -2.51 19.48 7.43
CA ILE A 183 -3.19 19.70 8.72
C ILE A 183 -4.46 20.54 8.54
N ILE A 184 -4.48 21.50 7.60
CA ILE A 184 -5.61 22.40 7.37
C ILE A 184 -6.91 21.63 7.05
N PRO A 185 -6.95 20.72 6.05
CA PRO A 185 -8.17 19.97 5.76
C PRO A 185 -8.60 19.08 6.93
N VAL A 186 -7.67 18.46 7.67
CA VAL A 186 -8.00 17.62 8.84
C VAL A 186 -8.58 18.45 9.98
N ALA A 187 -8.02 19.63 10.24
CA ALA A 187 -8.54 20.55 11.25
C ALA A 187 -9.94 21.04 10.89
N ARG A 188 -10.20 21.37 9.61
CA ARG A 188 -11.55 21.76 9.17
C ARG A 188 -12.55 20.62 9.25
N LEU A 189 -12.11 19.40 8.92
CA LEU A 189 -12.93 18.20 9.02
C LEU A 189 -13.33 17.94 10.47
N ALA A 190 -12.43 18.17 11.43
CA ALA A 190 -12.74 18.06 12.86
C ALA A 190 -13.85 19.01 13.35
N HIS A 191 -13.95 20.21 12.76
CA HIS A 191 -15.00 21.19 13.10
C HIS A 191 -16.33 20.93 12.38
N ALA A 192 -16.34 20.11 11.32
CA ALA A 192 -17.51 19.83 10.49
C ALA A 192 -18.30 18.59 10.95
N ARG A 193 -18.02 18.06 12.14
CA ARG A 193 -18.68 16.86 12.67
C ARG A 193 -20.16 17.12 12.95
N PRO A 194 -21.08 16.23 12.54
CA PRO A 194 -22.46 16.30 13.00
C PRO A 194 -22.52 15.96 14.50
N GLU A 195 -23.16 16.82 15.30
CA GLU A 195 -23.44 16.59 16.74
C GLU A 195 -24.17 15.24 16.99
N SER A 196 -24.87 14.70 16.00
CA SER A 196 -25.67 13.47 16.14
C SER A 196 -24.88 12.17 16.31
N ILE A 197 -23.55 12.19 16.27
CA ILE A 197 -22.70 11.00 16.51
C ILE A 197 -22.27 10.91 17.99
N GLU A 198 -22.39 12.00 18.77
CA GLU A 198 -21.99 12.01 20.19
C GLU A 198 -22.86 11.08 21.08
N ASP A 199 -24.13 10.84 20.73
CA ASP A 199 -25.03 9.96 21.50
C ASP A 199 -24.86 8.45 21.25
N THR A 200 -23.95 8.03 20.36
CA THR A 200 -23.64 6.60 20.10
C THR A 200 -22.19 6.23 20.40
N ALA A 201 -21.36 7.19 20.80
CA ALA A 201 -19.93 7.00 21.06
C ALA A 201 -19.63 6.08 22.27
N ASP A 202 -20.61 5.84 23.15
CA ASP A 202 -20.48 4.86 24.23
C ASP A 202 -20.67 3.40 23.78
N ALA A 203 -21.03 3.14 22.51
CA ALA A 203 -21.28 1.78 22.00
C ALA A 203 -20.51 1.38 20.73
N SER A 204 -19.72 2.26 20.11
CA SER A 204 -19.15 1.99 18.76
C SER A 204 -17.62 2.18 18.66
N SER A 205 -16.88 1.82 19.71
CA SER A 205 -15.40 1.81 19.70
C SER A 205 -14.77 0.63 18.94
N ASP A 206 -15.56 -0.15 18.20
CA ASP A 206 -15.14 -1.44 17.67
C ASP A 206 -14.99 -1.51 16.13
N GLU A 207 -15.27 -0.43 15.40
CA GLU A 207 -15.11 -0.42 13.94
C GLU A 207 -13.76 0.15 13.52
N PHE A 208 -12.85 -0.77 13.15
CA PHE A 208 -11.60 -0.52 12.43
C PHE A 208 -10.39 -0.03 13.24
N THR A 209 -10.27 -0.45 14.50
CA THR A 209 -8.94 -0.75 15.05
C THR A 209 -8.69 -2.26 14.91
N PRO A 210 -7.45 -2.72 14.66
CA PRO A 210 -7.09 -4.09 15.00
C PRO A 210 -7.12 -4.17 16.54
N HIS A 211 -8.31 -4.26 17.13
CA HIS A 211 -8.45 -4.65 18.51
C HIS A 211 -7.98 -6.09 18.59
N VAL A 212 -6.77 -6.24 19.14
CA VAL A 212 -6.32 -7.46 19.77
C VAL A 212 -7.18 -7.63 21.03
N GLU A 213 -8.46 -7.94 20.84
CA GLU A 213 -9.32 -8.42 21.92
C GLU A 213 -9.40 -9.94 21.84
N GLN A 214 -8.63 -10.53 22.77
CA GLN A 214 -8.84 -11.78 23.48
C GLN A 214 -8.99 -13.06 22.64
N GLU A 215 -7.86 -13.77 22.57
CA GLU A 215 -7.71 -15.21 22.84
C GLU A 215 -8.97 -16.07 22.67
N GLY A 216 -9.19 -16.59 21.46
CA GLY A 216 -10.36 -17.44 21.14
C GLY A 216 -10.77 -17.48 19.65
N PRO A 217 -10.63 -16.39 18.85
CA PRO A 217 -11.16 -16.35 17.47
C PRO A 217 -10.21 -16.82 16.35
N ILE A 218 -8.89 -16.73 16.53
CA ILE A 218 -7.90 -17.06 15.49
C ILE A 218 -7.96 -18.55 15.11
N ARG A 219 -8.28 -19.40 16.08
CA ARG A 219 -8.43 -20.86 15.88
C ARG A 219 -9.59 -21.19 14.94
N ASN A 220 -10.71 -20.48 15.03
CA ASN A 220 -11.89 -20.72 14.17
C ASN A 220 -11.64 -20.28 12.71
N ALA A 221 -10.91 -19.18 12.49
CA ALA A 221 -10.47 -18.78 11.15
C ALA A 221 -9.52 -19.80 10.51
N LEU A 222 -8.62 -20.42 11.30
CA LEU A 222 -7.73 -21.48 10.86
C LEU A 222 -8.45 -22.81 10.56
N HIS A 223 -9.61 -23.06 11.19
CA HIS A 223 -10.42 -24.26 10.92
C HIS A 223 -11.22 -24.15 9.62
N ASN A 224 -11.55 -22.94 9.16
CA ASN A 224 -12.28 -22.77 7.90
C ASN A 224 -11.34 -22.92 6.68
N SER A 225 -11.54 -24.01 5.93
CA SER A 225 -10.74 -24.31 4.73
C SER A 225 -10.82 -23.24 3.64
N TYR A 226 -11.92 -22.46 3.59
CA TYR A 226 -12.10 -21.35 2.65
C TYR A 226 -11.25 -20.14 3.04
N VAL A 227 -11.28 -19.74 4.31
CA VAL A 227 -10.50 -18.61 4.85
C VAL A 227 -9.00 -18.85 4.71
N ARG A 228 -8.54 -20.07 5.00
CA ARG A 228 -7.14 -20.48 4.72
C ARG A 228 -6.76 -20.33 3.25
N GLY A 229 -7.69 -20.64 2.35
CA GLY A 229 -7.48 -20.47 0.91
C GLY A 229 -7.27 -19.00 0.54
N ILE A 230 -8.12 -18.11 1.04
CA ILE A 230 -7.95 -16.65 0.84
C ILE A 230 -6.62 -16.17 1.42
N ALA A 231 -6.28 -16.58 2.64
CA ALA A 231 -5.01 -16.25 3.27
C ALA A 231 -3.82 -16.72 2.42
N CYS A 232 -3.86 -17.93 1.87
CA CYS A 232 -2.81 -18.47 1.00
C CYS A 232 -2.62 -17.63 -0.28
N VAL A 233 -3.72 -17.23 -0.93
CA VAL A 233 -3.70 -16.35 -2.12
C VAL A 233 -3.04 -15.00 -1.78
N VAL A 234 -3.43 -14.39 -0.65
CA VAL A 234 -2.87 -13.12 -0.19
C VAL A 234 -1.38 -13.25 0.14
N MET A 235 -1.00 -14.28 0.91
CA MET A 235 0.38 -14.52 1.29
C MET A 235 1.26 -14.77 0.06
N ALA A 236 0.79 -15.54 -0.92
CA ALA A 236 1.51 -15.77 -2.16
C ALA A 236 1.74 -14.46 -2.93
N GLY A 237 0.72 -13.61 -3.05
CA GLY A 237 0.85 -12.30 -3.70
C GLY A 237 1.77 -11.33 -2.96
N VAL A 238 1.82 -11.40 -1.63
CA VAL A 238 2.78 -10.64 -0.81
C VAL A 238 4.20 -11.13 -1.05
N VAL A 239 4.46 -12.44 -0.92
CA VAL A 239 5.80 -13.02 -1.13
C VAL A 239 6.32 -12.69 -2.52
N VAL A 240 5.53 -12.99 -3.56
CA VAL A 240 5.88 -12.71 -4.95
C VAL A 240 6.11 -11.21 -5.15
N GLY A 241 5.25 -10.35 -4.61
CA GLY A 241 5.39 -8.90 -4.72
C GLY A 241 6.68 -8.37 -4.10
N THR A 242 7.10 -8.90 -2.94
CA THR A 242 8.36 -8.54 -2.29
C THR A 242 9.57 -9.00 -3.11
N LEU A 243 9.54 -10.22 -3.67
CA LEU A 243 10.61 -10.70 -4.56
C LEU A 243 10.75 -9.85 -5.82
N VAL A 244 9.63 -9.54 -6.48
CA VAL A 244 9.61 -8.68 -7.68
C VAL A 244 10.09 -7.27 -7.37
N GLU A 245 9.72 -6.71 -6.21
CA GLU A 245 10.21 -5.39 -5.79
C GLU A 245 11.73 -5.39 -5.57
N PHE A 246 12.27 -6.43 -4.94
CA PHE A 246 13.72 -6.58 -4.78
C PHE A 246 14.44 -6.67 -6.14
N GLN A 247 13.97 -7.54 -7.04
CA GLN A 247 14.53 -7.71 -8.38
C GLN A 247 14.54 -6.39 -9.14
N TRP A 248 13.44 -5.64 -9.05
CA TRP A 248 13.30 -4.35 -9.70
C TRP A 248 14.27 -3.31 -9.17
N LYS A 249 14.30 -3.11 -7.85
CA LYS A 249 15.21 -2.12 -7.24
C LYS A 249 16.67 -2.47 -7.49
N SER A 250 17.06 -3.75 -7.39
CA SER A 250 18.43 -4.19 -7.69
C SER A 250 18.80 -3.93 -9.14
N SER A 251 17.95 -4.32 -10.10
CA SER A 251 18.25 -4.17 -11.53
C SER A 251 18.34 -2.71 -11.95
N VAL A 252 17.48 -1.85 -11.40
CA VAL A 252 17.50 -0.41 -11.67
C VAL A 252 18.76 0.24 -11.08
N ALA A 253 19.11 -0.11 -9.84
CA ALA A 253 20.31 0.42 -9.18
C ALA A 253 21.58 0.07 -9.95
N ASP A 254 21.70 -1.19 -10.40
CA ASP A 254 22.89 -1.66 -11.12
C ASP A 254 22.97 -1.05 -12.54
N LEU A 255 21.84 -0.86 -13.24
CA LEU A 255 21.85 -0.29 -14.59
C LEU A 255 22.11 1.22 -14.63
N LEU A 256 21.64 1.95 -13.61
CA LEU A 256 21.82 3.40 -13.50
C LEU A 256 23.10 3.78 -12.75
N ASP A 257 24.04 2.85 -12.60
CA ASP A 257 25.33 3.04 -11.92
C ASP A 257 25.20 3.61 -10.51
N ARG A 258 24.05 3.36 -9.84
CA ARG A 258 23.71 3.88 -8.51
C ARG A 258 23.75 5.42 -8.41
N ASP A 259 23.59 6.11 -9.53
CA ASP A 259 23.51 7.56 -9.61
C ASP A 259 22.18 8.04 -9.00
N GLU A 260 22.25 8.81 -7.91
CA GLU A 260 21.08 9.21 -7.15
C GLU A 260 20.09 10.05 -7.95
N ALA A 261 20.58 10.99 -8.77
CA ALA A 261 19.73 11.87 -9.56
C ALA A 261 18.98 11.06 -10.62
N LYS A 262 19.68 10.18 -11.34
CA LYS A 262 19.05 9.27 -12.33
C LYS A 262 18.07 8.29 -11.67
N LEU A 263 18.39 7.79 -10.48
CA LEU A 263 17.48 6.93 -9.73
C LEU A 263 16.21 7.69 -9.31
N ALA A 264 16.36 8.92 -8.81
CA ALA A 264 15.22 9.76 -8.44
C ALA A 264 14.35 10.11 -9.67
N GLU A 265 14.97 10.44 -10.80
CA GLU A 265 14.31 10.67 -12.08
C GLU A 265 13.48 9.42 -12.49
N TYR A 266 14.13 8.26 -12.52
CA TYR A 266 13.51 6.99 -12.89
C TYR A 266 12.35 6.61 -11.96
N PHE A 267 12.55 6.65 -10.64
CA PHE A 267 11.51 6.29 -9.66
C PHE A 267 10.36 7.31 -9.67
N GLY A 268 10.66 8.59 -9.86
CA GLY A 268 9.66 9.65 -10.02
C GLY A 268 8.71 9.35 -11.18
N PHE A 269 9.24 9.19 -12.40
CA PHE A 269 8.43 8.85 -13.56
C PHE A 269 7.69 7.53 -13.40
N PHE A 270 8.36 6.49 -12.88
CA PHE A 270 7.74 5.19 -12.66
C PHE A 270 6.54 5.28 -11.72
N TYR A 271 6.70 5.91 -10.55
CA TYR A 271 5.61 6.06 -9.59
C TYR A 271 4.50 6.94 -10.15
N GLY A 272 4.84 8.06 -10.82
CA GLY A 272 3.85 8.92 -11.47
C GLY A 272 2.97 8.16 -12.47
N PHE A 273 3.59 7.37 -13.35
CA PHE A 273 2.87 6.55 -14.32
C PHE A 273 2.03 5.45 -13.66
N VAL A 274 2.56 4.77 -12.65
CA VAL A 274 1.82 3.73 -11.92
C VAL A 274 0.59 4.31 -11.22
N TYR A 275 0.68 5.49 -10.61
CA TYR A 275 -0.48 6.14 -9.98
C TYR A 275 -1.53 6.52 -11.03
N LEU A 276 -1.12 7.14 -12.14
CA LEU A 276 -2.02 7.48 -13.24
C LEU A 276 -2.74 6.24 -13.79
N ALA A 277 -1.97 5.21 -14.16
CA ALA A 277 -2.52 3.98 -14.74
C ALA A 277 -3.42 3.23 -13.74
N THR A 278 -3.04 3.18 -12.46
CA THR A 278 -3.88 2.59 -11.39
C THR A 278 -5.21 3.33 -11.30
N GLY A 279 -5.19 4.66 -11.23
CA GLY A 279 -6.39 5.49 -11.16
C GLY A 279 -7.29 5.36 -12.37
N THR A 280 -6.72 5.41 -13.59
CA THR A 280 -7.45 5.19 -14.83
C THR A 280 -8.12 3.82 -14.83
N LEU A 281 -7.37 2.76 -14.49
CA LEU A 281 -7.92 1.42 -14.45
C LEU A 281 -9.00 1.27 -13.37
N GLN A 282 -8.85 1.93 -12.22
CA GLN A 282 -9.86 1.94 -11.16
C GLN A 282 -11.18 2.60 -11.60
N LEU A 283 -11.11 3.70 -12.35
CA LEU A 283 -12.28 4.40 -12.85
C LEU A 283 -13.05 3.59 -13.91
N PHE A 284 -12.36 2.86 -14.79
CA PHE A 284 -13.00 2.16 -15.91
C PHE A 284 -13.28 0.67 -15.66
N VAL A 285 -12.45 -0.01 -14.86
CA VAL A 285 -12.45 -1.47 -14.75
C VAL A 285 -12.99 -1.94 -13.42
N THR A 286 -12.69 -1.28 -12.30
CA THR A 286 -13.14 -1.75 -10.97
C THR A 286 -14.65 -1.92 -10.94
N GLY A 287 -15.43 -0.91 -11.36
CA GLY A 287 -16.90 -1.00 -11.40
C GLY A 287 -17.46 -2.16 -12.26
N ARG A 288 -16.79 -2.51 -13.37
CA ARG A 288 -17.16 -3.67 -14.21
C ARG A 288 -16.72 -4.99 -13.61
N LEU A 289 -15.62 -5.00 -12.88
CA LEU A 289 -15.06 -6.18 -12.22
C LEU A 289 -15.89 -6.62 -11.00
N LEU A 290 -16.56 -5.67 -10.34
CA LEU A 290 -17.52 -5.93 -9.27
C LEU A 290 -18.76 -6.74 -9.73
N ALA A 291 -18.96 -6.96 -11.03
CA ALA A 291 -19.97 -7.90 -11.52
C ALA A 291 -19.53 -9.36 -11.27
N ARG A 292 -20.43 -10.19 -10.68
CA ARG A 292 -20.15 -11.56 -10.18
C ARG A 292 -19.44 -12.52 -11.16
N ARG A 293 -19.57 -12.31 -12.48
CA ARG A 293 -18.92 -13.14 -13.51
C ARG A 293 -17.40 -12.90 -13.64
N SER A 294 -16.85 -11.85 -13.04
CA SER A 294 -15.49 -11.40 -13.30
C SER A 294 -14.50 -11.59 -12.15
N VAL A 295 -14.93 -12.19 -11.01
CA VAL A 295 -14.08 -12.38 -9.82
C VAL A 295 -12.83 -13.20 -10.12
N LEU A 296 -12.96 -14.29 -10.89
CA LEU A 296 -11.81 -15.11 -11.29
C LEU A 296 -10.83 -14.30 -12.15
N ALA A 297 -11.33 -13.51 -13.09
CA ALA A 297 -10.50 -12.68 -13.96
C ALA A 297 -9.68 -11.67 -13.14
N GLY A 298 -10.28 -11.07 -12.10
CA GLY A 298 -9.57 -10.15 -11.23
C GLY A 298 -8.53 -10.82 -10.32
N LEU A 299 -8.80 -12.03 -9.82
CA LEU A 299 -7.83 -12.83 -9.06
C LEU A 299 -6.63 -13.26 -9.92
N VAL A 300 -6.86 -13.60 -11.19
CA VAL A 300 -5.84 -14.17 -12.08
C VAL A 300 -5.08 -13.10 -12.87
N ALA A 301 -5.64 -11.91 -13.09
CA ALA A 301 -5.02 -10.87 -13.91
C ALA A 301 -3.59 -10.51 -13.47
N PHE A 302 -3.39 -10.27 -12.17
CA PHE A 302 -2.08 -9.91 -11.63
C PHE A 302 -1.05 -11.05 -11.73
N PRO A 303 -1.30 -12.28 -11.22
CA PRO A 303 -0.34 -13.38 -11.39
C PRO A 303 -0.09 -13.75 -12.86
N ALA A 304 -1.10 -13.69 -13.74
CA ALA A 304 -0.90 -13.94 -15.16
C ALA A 304 0.04 -12.90 -15.80
N ALA A 305 -0.11 -11.62 -15.46
CA ALA A 305 0.79 -10.57 -15.93
C ALA A 305 2.23 -10.77 -15.41
N LEU A 306 2.39 -11.27 -14.18
CA LEU A 306 3.70 -11.63 -13.63
C LEU A 306 4.34 -12.86 -14.31
N LEU A 307 3.57 -13.84 -14.79
CA LEU A 307 4.14 -14.91 -15.62
C LEU A 307 4.70 -14.39 -16.93
N ILE A 308 3.96 -13.51 -17.62
CA ILE A 308 4.39 -12.93 -18.89
C ILE A 308 5.67 -12.12 -18.70
N THR A 309 5.68 -11.22 -17.72
CA THR A 309 6.86 -10.39 -17.45
C THR A 309 8.03 -11.20 -16.89
N GLY A 310 7.77 -12.18 -16.01
CA GLY A 310 8.77 -13.10 -15.48
C GLY A 310 9.44 -13.95 -16.55
N THR A 311 8.69 -14.49 -17.51
CA THR A 311 9.26 -15.19 -18.68
C THR A 311 10.09 -14.25 -19.56
N GLY A 312 9.65 -12.99 -19.73
CA GLY A 312 10.44 -11.95 -20.37
C GLY A 312 11.80 -11.72 -19.70
N ILE A 313 11.87 -11.77 -18.36
CA ILE A 313 13.13 -11.65 -17.60
C ILE A 313 14.08 -12.82 -17.92
N LEU A 314 13.56 -14.03 -18.12
CA LEU A 314 14.38 -15.21 -18.44
C LEU A 314 14.94 -15.18 -19.87
N VAL A 315 14.17 -14.64 -20.82
CA VAL A 315 14.54 -14.59 -22.25
C VAL A 315 15.42 -13.39 -22.57
N ALA A 316 15.41 -12.33 -21.75
CA ALA A 316 16.21 -11.14 -21.98
C ALA A 316 17.72 -11.45 -21.97
N SER A 317 18.33 -11.52 -23.16
CA SER A 317 19.73 -11.90 -23.36
C SER A 317 20.72 -10.82 -22.93
N VAL A 318 20.30 -9.55 -22.98
CA VAL A 318 21.13 -8.36 -22.71
C VAL A 318 20.63 -7.64 -21.45
N GLU A 319 21.54 -7.18 -20.60
CA GLU A 319 21.21 -6.50 -19.33
C GLU A 319 20.41 -5.20 -19.54
N ARG A 320 20.72 -4.41 -20.57
CA ARG A 320 19.89 -3.25 -20.94
C ARG A 320 18.45 -3.61 -21.33
N ILE A 321 18.26 -4.79 -21.93
CA ILE A 321 16.92 -5.29 -22.30
C ILE A 321 16.20 -5.82 -21.06
N LEU A 322 16.93 -6.26 -20.03
CA LEU A 322 16.39 -6.78 -18.76
C LEU A 322 15.57 -5.73 -18.00
N LEU A 323 15.89 -4.45 -18.13
CA LEU A 323 15.16 -3.37 -17.45
C LEU A 323 13.67 -3.39 -17.82
N TRP A 324 13.35 -3.54 -19.11
CA TRP A 324 11.96 -3.52 -19.59
C TRP A 324 11.06 -4.57 -18.91
N PRO A 325 11.35 -5.87 -18.95
CA PRO A 325 10.50 -6.87 -18.32
C PRO A 325 10.50 -6.76 -16.79
N VAL A 326 11.59 -6.32 -16.16
CA VAL A 326 11.64 -6.12 -14.70
C VAL A 326 10.78 -4.92 -14.28
N THR A 327 10.87 -3.80 -15.00
CA THR A 327 10.04 -2.60 -14.79
C THR A 327 8.57 -2.90 -15.07
N LEU A 328 8.27 -3.66 -16.14
CA LEU A 328 6.91 -4.10 -16.44
C LEU A 328 6.38 -5.06 -15.37
N ALA A 329 7.21 -5.96 -14.82
CA ALA A 329 6.82 -6.83 -13.72
C ALA A 329 6.41 -6.02 -12.49
N LYS A 330 7.17 -4.99 -12.11
CA LYS A 330 6.75 -4.09 -11.03
C LYS A 330 5.52 -3.27 -11.41
N GLY A 331 5.42 -2.83 -12.66
CA GLY A 331 4.25 -2.13 -13.21
C GLY A 331 2.96 -2.96 -13.11
N CYS A 332 3.04 -4.29 -13.07
CA CYS A 332 1.88 -5.17 -12.88
C CYS A 332 1.19 -4.97 -11.51
N ASP A 333 1.80 -4.24 -10.56
CA ASP A 333 1.11 -3.77 -9.34
C ASP A 333 -0.16 -2.96 -9.65
N ILE A 334 -0.28 -2.38 -10.87
CA ILE A 334 -1.52 -1.77 -11.36
C ILE A 334 -2.67 -2.80 -11.33
N PHE A 335 -2.45 -4.02 -11.80
CA PHE A 335 -3.45 -5.10 -11.77
C PHE A 335 -3.71 -5.58 -10.34
N LYS A 336 -2.70 -5.57 -9.48
CA LYS A 336 -2.87 -5.88 -8.05
C LYS A 336 -3.91 -4.97 -7.41
N ARG A 337 -3.69 -3.66 -7.51
CA ARG A 337 -4.51 -2.63 -6.85
C ARG A 337 -5.89 -2.46 -7.48
N SER A 338 -6.00 -2.56 -8.81
CA SER A 338 -7.25 -2.27 -9.52
C SER A 338 -8.12 -3.52 -9.74
N MET A 339 -7.56 -4.73 -9.63
CA MET A 339 -8.30 -5.96 -9.92
C MET A 339 -8.21 -7.01 -8.82
N ASN A 340 -6.99 -7.37 -8.40
CA ASN A 340 -6.78 -8.47 -7.46
C ASN A 340 -7.31 -8.14 -6.05
N ASP A 341 -6.91 -6.99 -5.50
CA ASP A 341 -7.32 -6.56 -4.15
C ASP A 341 -8.85 -6.42 -4.04
N PRO A 342 -9.57 -5.75 -4.98
CA PRO A 342 -11.04 -5.74 -4.98
C PRO A 342 -11.66 -7.14 -5.08
N SER A 343 -11.07 -8.03 -5.90
CA SER A 343 -11.58 -9.40 -6.04
C SER A 343 -11.45 -10.21 -4.76
N ILE A 344 -10.34 -10.02 -4.01
CA ILE A 344 -10.16 -10.60 -2.68
C ILE A 344 -11.22 -10.07 -1.71
N GLN A 345 -11.58 -8.79 -1.77
CA GLN A 345 -12.66 -8.25 -0.94
C GLN A 345 -14.01 -8.91 -1.22
N ILE A 346 -14.31 -9.18 -2.50
CA ILE A 346 -15.53 -9.91 -2.90
C ILE A 346 -15.54 -11.34 -2.37
N LEU A 347 -14.39 -12.01 -2.30
CA LEU A 347 -14.29 -13.37 -1.75
C LEU A 347 -14.73 -13.45 -0.28
N TYR A 348 -14.65 -12.37 0.48
CA TYR A 348 -15.17 -12.35 1.85
C TYR A 348 -16.69 -12.17 1.94
N GLY A 349 -17.36 -11.84 0.83
CA GLY A 349 -18.80 -11.54 0.79
C GLY A 349 -19.73 -12.66 1.29
N PRO A 350 -19.48 -13.95 0.98
CA PRO A 350 -20.34 -15.05 1.45
C PRO A 350 -20.22 -15.38 2.94
N LEU A 351 -19.26 -14.79 3.66
CA LEU A 351 -19.06 -15.03 5.09
C LEU A 351 -20.01 -14.14 5.91
N GLU A 352 -20.59 -14.71 6.96
CA GLU A 352 -21.35 -13.96 7.97
C GLU A 352 -20.50 -12.84 8.61
N SER A 353 -21.13 -11.79 9.12
CA SER A 353 -20.46 -10.56 9.60
C SER A 353 -19.33 -10.82 10.61
N GLY A 354 -19.54 -11.72 11.58
CA GLY A 354 -18.52 -12.13 12.55
C GLY A 354 -17.31 -12.83 11.92
N PRO A 355 -17.49 -14.01 11.30
CA PRO A 355 -16.41 -14.73 10.60
C PRO A 355 -15.73 -13.90 9.50
N ARG A 356 -16.47 -13.03 8.80
CA ARG A 356 -15.94 -12.10 7.79
C ARG A 356 -14.94 -11.13 8.41
N ARG A 357 -15.34 -10.42 9.47
CA ARG A 357 -14.48 -9.46 10.18
C ARG A 357 -13.23 -10.15 10.72
N GLN A 358 -13.39 -11.31 11.36
CA GLN A 358 -12.26 -12.10 11.88
C GLN A 358 -11.29 -12.52 10.77
N SER A 359 -11.80 -12.93 9.62
CA SER A 359 -10.97 -13.34 8.47
C SER A 359 -10.18 -12.16 7.90
N ILE A 360 -10.82 -11.01 7.74
CA ILE A 360 -10.16 -9.79 7.27
C ILE A 360 -9.06 -9.37 8.25
N THR A 361 -9.35 -9.35 9.54
CA THR A 361 -8.37 -9.02 10.60
C THR A 361 -7.21 -10.02 10.64
N PHE A 362 -7.49 -11.32 10.52
CA PHE A 362 -6.45 -12.36 10.48
C PHE A 362 -5.53 -12.19 9.28
N VAL A 363 -6.10 -12.00 8.08
CA VAL A 363 -5.33 -11.86 6.86
C VAL A 363 -4.52 -10.56 6.86
N ALA A 364 -5.12 -9.45 7.28
CA ALA A 364 -4.45 -8.16 7.32
C ALA A 364 -3.39 -8.07 8.44
N GLY A 365 -3.69 -8.59 9.63
CA GLY A 365 -2.87 -8.42 10.83
C GLY A 365 -1.81 -9.50 11.04
N ILE A 366 -2.01 -10.71 10.52
CA ILE A 366 -1.09 -11.84 10.72
C ILE A 366 -0.55 -12.36 9.39
N ALA A 367 -1.43 -12.75 8.47
CA ALA A 367 -0.99 -13.44 7.25
C ALA A 367 -0.11 -12.55 6.36
N LYS A 368 -0.50 -11.30 6.12
CA LYS A 368 0.28 -10.35 5.32
C LYS A 368 1.65 -10.05 5.95
N PRO A 369 1.76 -9.59 7.22
CA PRO A 369 3.08 -9.34 7.84
C PRO A 369 3.95 -10.59 7.92
N LEU A 370 3.37 -11.76 8.19
CA LEU A 370 4.11 -13.03 8.20
C LEU A 370 4.68 -13.36 6.82
N ALA A 371 3.90 -13.18 5.76
CA ALA A 371 4.36 -13.39 4.39
C ALA A 371 5.48 -12.40 4.00
N GLU A 372 5.36 -11.12 4.40
CA GLU A 372 6.43 -10.12 4.20
C GLU A 372 7.71 -10.53 4.94
N ALA A 373 7.60 -10.96 6.20
CA ALA A 373 8.74 -11.42 6.99
C ALA A 373 9.39 -12.66 6.38
N VAL A 374 8.60 -13.65 5.96
CA VAL A 374 9.10 -14.86 5.29
C VAL A 374 9.82 -14.50 3.99
N ALA A 375 9.23 -13.62 3.17
CA ALA A 375 9.86 -13.17 1.93
C ALA A 375 11.16 -12.40 2.18
N ALA A 376 11.18 -11.52 3.16
CA ALA A 376 12.35 -10.73 3.53
C ALA A 376 13.49 -11.62 4.09
N VAL A 377 13.18 -12.59 4.95
CA VAL A 377 14.14 -13.56 5.47
C VAL A 377 14.64 -14.50 4.36
N ALA A 378 13.76 -14.95 3.46
CA ALA A 378 14.16 -15.73 2.30
C ALA A 378 15.12 -14.94 1.41
N LEU A 379 14.81 -13.66 1.12
CA LEU A 379 15.70 -12.78 0.39
C LEU A 379 17.03 -12.56 1.10
N LEU A 380 17.05 -12.41 2.43
CA LEU A 380 18.31 -12.27 3.19
C LEU A 380 19.25 -13.44 3.00
N GLY A 381 18.71 -14.66 2.94
CA GLY A 381 19.48 -15.87 2.69
C GLY A 381 19.87 -16.04 1.23
N LEU A 382 18.94 -15.78 0.30
CA LEU A 382 19.08 -16.09 -1.12
C LEU A 382 19.82 -15.00 -1.92
N SER A 383 19.65 -13.72 -1.57
CA SER A 383 20.10 -12.59 -2.40
C SER A 383 21.62 -12.56 -2.63
N ARG A 384 22.40 -13.16 -1.73
CA ARG A 384 23.86 -13.25 -1.84
C ARG A 384 24.35 -14.29 -2.85
N TRP A 385 23.51 -15.26 -3.19
CA TRP A 385 23.89 -16.44 -3.97
C TRP A 385 23.11 -16.58 -5.28
N VAL A 386 22.07 -15.77 -5.46
CA VAL A 386 21.08 -15.93 -6.51
C VAL A 386 21.03 -14.68 -7.38
N THR A 387 21.24 -14.87 -8.69
CA THR A 387 21.10 -13.81 -9.69
C THR A 387 19.63 -13.41 -9.89
N VAL A 388 19.38 -12.23 -10.44
CA VAL A 388 18.02 -11.76 -10.78
C VAL A 388 17.25 -12.79 -11.62
N ARG A 389 17.91 -13.43 -12.60
CA ARG A 389 17.28 -14.47 -13.44
C ARG A 389 16.88 -15.72 -12.67
N GLN A 390 17.75 -16.21 -11.78
CA GLN A 390 17.42 -17.37 -10.95
C GLN A 390 16.29 -17.06 -9.96
N LEU A 391 16.25 -15.83 -9.44
CA LEU A 391 15.14 -15.37 -8.60
C LEU A 391 13.82 -15.31 -9.40
N SER A 392 13.86 -14.99 -10.70
CA SER A 392 12.67 -15.02 -11.56
C SER A 392 12.12 -16.43 -11.77
N VAL A 393 12.97 -17.46 -11.80
CA VAL A 393 12.50 -18.85 -11.84
C VAL A 393 11.71 -19.18 -10.57
N LEU A 394 12.21 -18.78 -9.40
CA LEU A 394 11.49 -18.94 -8.14
C LEU A 394 10.16 -18.19 -8.16
N VAL A 395 10.15 -16.93 -8.63
CA VAL A 395 8.93 -16.13 -8.78
C VAL A 395 7.91 -16.84 -9.68
N ILE A 396 8.32 -17.34 -10.85
CA ILE A 396 7.44 -18.05 -11.78
C ILE A 396 6.82 -19.29 -11.12
N VAL A 397 7.61 -20.10 -10.42
CA VAL A 397 7.12 -21.28 -9.69
C VAL A 397 6.09 -20.88 -8.63
N LEU A 398 6.39 -19.85 -7.83
CA LEU A 398 5.46 -19.34 -6.82
C LEU A 398 4.17 -18.76 -7.44
N VAL A 399 4.27 -18.12 -8.61
CA VAL A 399 3.11 -17.61 -9.35
C VAL A 399 2.26 -18.75 -9.89
N PHE A 400 2.83 -19.86 -10.34
CA PHE A 400 2.05 -21.05 -10.71
C PHE A 400 1.27 -21.60 -9.52
N VAL A 401 1.91 -21.74 -8.35
CA VAL A 401 1.23 -22.14 -7.11
C VAL A 401 0.11 -21.16 -6.77
N TRP A 402 0.37 -19.86 -6.90
CA TRP A 402 -0.61 -18.81 -6.68
C TRP A 402 -1.82 -18.94 -7.61
N LEU A 403 -1.63 -19.15 -8.91
CA LEU A 403 -2.72 -19.36 -9.86
C LEU A 403 -3.61 -20.55 -9.51
N VAL A 404 -2.99 -21.68 -9.15
CA VAL A 404 -3.72 -22.88 -8.73
C VAL A 404 -4.53 -22.62 -7.46
N THR A 405 -3.95 -21.92 -6.48
CA THR A 405 -4.67 -21.57 -5.24
C THR A 405 -5.81 -20.59 -5.51
N SER A 406 -5.61 -19.58 -6.36
CA SER A 406 -6.64 -18.62 -6.76
C SER A 406 -7.83 -19.31 -7.43
N TYR A 407 -7.57 -20.26 -8.34
CA TYR A 407 -8.62 -21.04 -8.99
C TYR A 407 -9.41 -21.90 -7.99
N ARG A 408 -8.72 -22.62 -7.09
CA ARG A 408 -9.38 -23.45 -6.05
C ARG A 408 -10.23 -22.64 -5.09
N VAL A 409 -9.80 -21.43 -4.72
CA VAL A 409 -10.58 -20.54 -3.85
C VAL A 409 -11.81 -20.02 -4.58
N TRP A 410 -11.67 -19.63 -5.85
CA TRP A 410 -12.78 -19.21 -6.67
C TRP A 410 -13.83 -20.32 -6.86
N GLU A 411 -13.41 -21.57 -7.10
CA GLU A 411 -14.33 -22.70 -7.21
C GLU A 411 -15.19 -22.85 -5.95
N ARG A 412 -14.55 -22.84 -4.76
CA ARG A 412 -15.25 -22.90 -3.47
C ARG A 412 -16.20 -21.71 -3.26
N PHE A 413 -15.78 -20.52 -3.66
CA PHE A 413 -16.61 -19.31 -3.60
C PHE A 413 -17.90 -19.48 -4.42
N THR A 414 -17.82 -20.00 -5.65
CA THR A 414 -19.01 -20.22 -6.48
C THR A 414 -19.99 -21.23 -5.88
N VAL A 415 -19.49 -22.27 -5.22
CA VAL A 415 -20.32 -23.27 -4.53
C VAL A 415 -21.02 -22.67 -3.32
N LEU A 416 -20.31 -21.85 -2.52
CA LEU A 416 -20.89 -21.18 -1.34
C LEU A 416 -22.00 -20.21 -1.72
N ILE A 417 -21.82 -19.43 -2.80
CA ILE A 417 -22.85 -18.51 -3.28
C ILE A 417 -24.10 -19.26 -3.72
N ARG A 418 -23.96 -20.35 -4.50
CA ARG A 418 -25.12 -21.14 -4.96
C ARG A 418 -25.92 -21.71 -3.80
N ARG A 419 -25.24 -22.25 -2.78
CA ARG A 419 -25.90 -22.74 -1.57
C ARG A 419 -26.71 -21.66 -0.87
N ASN A 420 -26.15 -20.46 -0.71
CA ASN A 420 -26.83 -19.36 -0.04
C ASN A 420 -28.03 -18.81 -0.83
N THR A 421 -28.01 -18.89 -2.17
CA THR A 421 -29.15 -18.50 -3.01
C THR A 421 -30.26 -19.55 -3.08
N ASP A 422 -29.95 -20.83 -2.86
CA ASP A 422 -30.95 -21.90 -2.87
C ASP A 422 -31.64 -22.09 -1.50
N SER A 423 -31.06 -21.53 -0.43
CA SER A 423 -31.56 -21.65 0.95
C SER A 423 -32.40 -20.48 1.45
N GLY A 424 -32.62 -19.44 0.63
CA GLY A 424 -33.43 -18.27 0.94
C GLY A 424 -34.43 -17.99 -0.18
#